data_AF-A0AAE6KT94-F1
#
_entry.id   AF-A0AAE6KT94-F1
#
_cell.length_a   1.000
_cell.length_b   1.000
_cell.length_c   1.000
_cell.angle_alpha   90.00
_cell.angle_beta   90.00
_cell.angle_gamma   90.00
#
_symmetry.space_group_name_H-M   'P 1'
#
loop_
_entity.id
_entity.type
_entity.pdbx_description
1 polymer ?
#
loop_
_entity_poly.entity_id
_entity_poly.type
_entity_poly.pdbx_seq_one_letter_code
_entity_poly.pdbx_strand_id
1 'polypeptide(L)'
;MQIHFEGLRRCGVVLAVVALAACNVGEPGEDEIRLGETEQDLTCTVTRQCPGAAPVSCGATNGLCLSGDSNGGWVFCGQGYTYCAAPCICGGERYVVTRGANHPLRCHGAMETAREQAYAAASAACPAGYCNAVEQELRCEQTPYGDHHALFQLTYSCKDPVTCQ
;
A
#
# COMPACT_ATOMS: atom_id res chain seq x y z
N MET A 1 21.89 24.56 -60.28
CA MET A 1 21.46 25.48 -59.20
C MET A 1 22.66 25.65 -58.28
N GLN A 2 23.26 26.84 -58.25
CA GLN A 2 24.25 27.27 -57.25
C GLN A 2 23.59 27.15 -55.85
N ILE A 3 24.27 27.03 -54.71
CA ILE A 3 25.32 27.86 -54.09
C ILE A 3 25.99 26.92 -53.04
N HIS A 4 27.32 26.67 -53.04
CA HIS A 4 28.39 27.38 -52.28
C HIS A 4 28.02 27.63 -50.79
N PHE A 5 28.89 27.59 -49.78
CA PHE A 5 30.35 27.54 -49.70
C PHE A 5 30.72 27.12 -48.26
N GLU A 6 31.88 26.49 -48.13
CA GLU A 6 32.92 26.72 -47.12
C GLU A 6 32.52 26.97 -45.65
N GLY A 7 33.12 26.31 -44.68
CA GLY A 7 34.45 25.73 -44.71
C GLY A 7 35.22 26.14 -43.47
N LEU A 8 36.25 25.35 -43.23
CA LEU A 8 37.43 25.65 -42.43
C LEU A 8 37.26 25.68 -40.89
N ARG A 9 37.82 24.68 -40.21
CA ARG A 9 39.23 24.63 -39.76
C ARG A 9 39.42 25.46 -38.47
N ARG A 10 39.62 24.79 -37.35
CA ARG A 10 40.93 24.63 -36.70
C ARG A 10 40.76 24.30 -35.22
N CYS A 11 41.70 23.46 -34.77
CA CYS A 11 42.14 23.27 -33.42
C CYS A 11 41.96 24.48 -32.51
N GLY A 12 41.44 24.22 -31.32
CA GLY A 12 41.49 25.13 -30.18
C GLY A 12 41.32 24.32 -28.90
N VAL A 13 42.43 23.81 -28.36
CA VAL A 13 42.54 23.50 -26.93
C VAL A 13 42.36 24.82 -26.19
N VAL A 14 41.54 24.86 -25.12
CA VAL A 14 41.71 25.72 -23.94
C VAL A 14 40.69 25.36 -22.84
N LEU A 15 41.25 24.90 -21.73
CA LEU A 15 40.93 25.17 -20.32
C LEU A 15 39.51 25.01 -19.74
N ALA A 16 39.42 24.02 -18.84
CA ALA A 16 39.10 24.16 -17.42
C ALA A 16 38.08 25.23 -16.99
N VAL A 17 36.98 24.76 -16.40
CA VAL A 17 36.34 25.45 -15.26
C VAL A 17 36.20 24.44 -14.12
N VAL A 18 37.11 24.62 -13.17
CA VAL A 18 37.03 24.12 -11.80
C VAL A 18 35.86 24.83 -11.11
N ALA A 19 34.93 24.09 -10.53
CA ALA A 19 33.96 24.64 -9.57
C ALA A 19 34.27 24.07 -8.18
N LEU A 20 35.39 24.54 -7.61
CA LEU A 20 35.56 24.65 -6.17
C LEU A 20 35.13 26.06 -5.76
N ALA A 21 34.08 26.16 -4.94
CA ALA A 21 33.82 27.26 -4.02
C ALA A 21 32.70 26.80 -3.07
N ALA A 22 32.83 26.78 -1.74
CA ALA A 22 33.71 27.57 -0.90
C ALA A 22 34.17 26.77 0.35
N CYS A 23 35.48 26.57 0.49
CA CYS A 23 36.11 26.54 1.82
C CYS A 23 36.44 28.00 2.15
N ASN A 24 35.79 28.57 3.16
CA ASN A 24 36.20 29.85 3.73
C ASN A 24 37.58 29.65 4.40
N VAL A 25 38.62 30.22 3.81
CA VAL A 25 39.92 30.43 4.46
C VAL A 25 39.80 31.71 5.29
N GLY A 26 39.69 31.55 6.61
CA GLY A 26 39.96 32.59 7.59
C GLY A 26 41.40 32.43 8.11
N GLU A 27 42.14 33.53 8.17
CA GLU A 27 43.50 33.63 8.69
C GLU A 27 43.58 33.38 10.22
N PRO A 28 44.78 33.08 10.77
CA PRO A 28 44.95 32.26 11.96
C PRO A 28 44.85 33.08 13.25
N GLY A 29 43.83 32.77 14.06
CA GLY A 29 43.79 33.08 15.49
C GLY A 29 44.09 31.81 16.27
N GLU A 30 45.05 31.90 17.17
CA GLU A 30 45.46 30.83 18.08
C GLU A 30 44.34 30.56 19.09
N ASP A 31 43.31 29.85 18.66
CA ASP A 31 42.33 29.26 19.56
C ASP A 31 42.47 27.75 19.50
N GLU A 32 42.89 27.21 20.64
CA GLU A 32 42.88 25.80 21.01
C GLU A 32 41.77 25.07 20.27
N ILE A 33 42.12 24.28 19.25
CA ILE A 33 41.19 23.38 18.58
C ILE A 33 40.85 22.29 19.60
N ARG A 34 39.91 22.61 20.48
CA ARG A 34 39.07 21.60 21.10
C ARG A 34 38.30 20.97 19.95
N LEU A 35 38.81 19.84 19.48
CA LEU A 35 37.99 18.78 18.93
C LEU A 35 36.99 18.41 20.02
N GLY A 36 35.93 19.20 20.15
CA GLY A 36 34.71 18.74 20.78
C GLY A 36 34.25 17.59 19.90
N GLU A 37 34.52 16.37 20.35
CA GLU A 37 33.77 15.18 19.95
C GLU A 37 32.30 15.46 20.28
N THR A 38 31.63 16.23 19.43
CA THR A 38 30.23 15.97 19.17
C THR A 38 30.24 14.62 18.47
N GLU A 39 30.21 13.56 19.27
CA GLU A 39 29.52 12.33 18.89
C GLU A 39 28.14 12.79 18.42
N GLN A 40 28.03 13.12 17.13
CA GLN A 40 26.74 13.22 16.49
C GLN A 40 26.20 11.82 16.63
N ASP A 41 25.27 11.66 17.55
CA ASP A 41 24.39 10.51 17.62
C ASP A 41 23.85 10.37 16.19
N LEU A 42 24.45 9.46 15.41
CA LEU A 42 24.16 9.20 14.00
C LEU A 42 22.81 8.47 13.93
N THR A 43 21.83 9.02 14.62
CA THR A 43 20.48 8.53 14.69
C THR A 43 19.73 9.10 13.52
N CYS A 44 19.15 8.22 12.73
CA CYS A 44 18.25 8.58 11.65
C CYS A 44 16.92 7.87 11.86
N THR A 45 15.85 8.45 11.35
CA THR A 45 14.54 7.81 11.26
C THR A 45 13.96 8.15 9.90
N VAL A 46 13.41 7.15 9.22
CA VAL A 46 12.71 7.33 7.97
C VAL A 46 11.34 6.68 8.07
N THR A 47 10.33 7.43 7.66
CA THR A 47 8.94 6.98 7.59
C THR A 47 8.48 7.12 6.17
N ARG A 48 7.75 6.11 5.70
CA ARG A 48 7.20 6.07 4.35
C ARG A 48 5.72 5.73 4.39
N GLN A 49 4.94 6.48 3.63
CA GLN A 49 3.53 6.17 3.43
C GLN A 49 3.38 5.05 2.39
N CYS A 50 2.54 4.07 2.72
CA CYS A 50 2.25 2.93 1.86
C CYS A 50 0.84 3.10 1.27
N PRO A 51 0.69 3.10 -0.07
CA PRO A 51 -0.63 3.19 -0.68
C PRO A 51 -1.52 2.01 -0.26
N GLY A 52 -2.66 2.29 0.35
CA GLY A 52 -3.62 1.24 0.76
C GLY A 52 -3.15 0.34 1.91
N ALA A 53 -2.13 0.75 2.68
CA ALA A 53 -1.62 0.03 3.84
C ALA A 53 -1.10 1.01 4.92
N ALA A 54 -0.77 0.48 6.11
CA ALA A 54 -0.14 1.27 7.16
C ALA A 54 1.25 1.76 6.74
N PRO A 55 1.69 2.96 7.17
CA PRO A 55 3.03 3.46 6.88
C PRO A 55 4.08 2.57 7.56
N VAL A 56 5.25 2.45 6.92
CA VAL A 56 6.41 1.77 7.49
C VAL A 56 7.42 2.81 7.97
N SER A 57 8.00 2.58 9.15
CA SER A 57 9.05 3.42 9.69
C SER A 57 10.16 2.57 10.31
N CYS A 58 11.38 3.08 10.25
CA CYS A 58 12.51 2.50 10.95
C CYS A 58 13.51 3.59 11.33
N GLY A 59 14.39 3.29 12.27
CA GLY A 59 15.52 4.14 12.62
C GLY A 59 16.79 3.34 12.87
N ALA A 60 17.94 3.98 12.71
CA ALA A 60 19.25 3.37 12.94
C ALA A 60 20.20 4.37 13.60
N THR A 61 21.14 3.88 14.41
CA THR A 61 22.17 4.65 15.12
C THR A 61 23.48 4.79 14.33
N ASN A 62 23.54 4.20 13.12
CA ASN A 62 24.69 4.30 12.22
C ASN A 62 24.47 5.30 11.07
N GLY A 63 23.40 6.09 11.12
CA GLY A 63 23.07 7.15 10.18
C GLY A 63 22.50 6.68 8.84
N LEU A 64 22.35 5.37 8.65
CA LEU A 64 21.97 4.80 7.36
C LEU A 64 20.47 4.53 7.25
N CYS A 65 19.71 5.57 6.91
CA CYS A 65 18.28 5.50 6.62
C CYS A 65 18.00 5.86 5.16
N LEU A 66 17.37 4.94 4.42
CA LEU A 66 17.01 5.11 3.02
C LEU A 66 15.55 4.72 2.80
N SER A 67 14.93 5.25 1.74
CA SER A 67 13.62 4.81 1.28
C SER A 67 13.51 4.85 -0.24
N GLY A 68 12.60 4.06 -0.81
CA GLY A 68 12.42 4.01 -2.27
C GLY A 68 11.08 3.41 -2.67
N ASP A 69 10.65 3.70 -3.91
CA ASP A 69 9.30 3.40 -4.41
C ASP A 69 9.11 2.03 -5.04
N SER A 70 10.19 1.27 -5.22
CA SER A 70 10.10 -0.07 -5.81
C SER A 70 9.30 -1.03 -4.93
N ASN A 71 8.60 -1.97 -5.58
CA ASN A 71 7.76 -2.99 -4.91
C ASN A 71 6.70 -2.41 -3.95
N GLY A 72 6.10 -1.27 -4.30
CA GLY A 72 5.08 -0.63 -3.46
C GLY A 72 5.64 0.26 -2.35
N GLY A 73 6.97 0.32 -2.21
CA GLY A 73 7.65 1.18 -1.26
C GLY A 73 8.44 0.41 -0.22
N TRP A 74 9.57 0.96 0.22
CA TRP A 74 10.39 0.37 1.28
C TRP A 74 11.15 1.43 2.08
N VAL A 75 11.56 1.04 3.27
CA VAL A 75 12.53 1.73 4.13
C VAL A 75 13.67 0.79 4.47
N PHE A 76 14.88 1.31 4.60
CA PHE A 76 16.07 0.57 5.01
C PHE A 76 16.75 1.33 6.14
N CYS A 77 17.04 0.64 7.24
CA CYS A 77 17.68 1.24 8.41
C CYS A 77 18.79 0.33 8.94
N GLY A 78 20.00 0.45 8.38
CA GLY A 78 21.26 -0.18 8.83
C GLY A 78 21.32 -1.72 8.83
N GLN A 79 20.24 -2.41 9.17
CA GLN A 79 20.17 -3.84 9.50
C GLN A 79 19.22 -4.60 8.56
N GLY A 80 18.42 -3.91 7.72
CA GLY A 80 17.52 -4.58 6.79
C GLY A 80 16.51 -3.67 6.11
N TYR A 81 15.86 -4.24 5.10
CA TYR A 81 14.74 -3.62 4.37
C TYR A 81 13.42 -3.98 5.06
N THR A 82 12.55 -2.99 5.18
CA THR A 82 11.12 -3.18 5.48
C THR A 82 10.32 -2.67 4.29
N TYR A 83 9.50 -3.54 3.71
CA TYR A 83 8.67 -3.21 2.56
C TYR A 83 7.26 -2.83 3.01
N CYS A 84 6.63 -1.95 2.25
CA CYS A 84 5.19 -1.73 2.35
C CYS A 84 4.46 -3.05 2.09
N ALA A 85 3.43 -3.32 2.88
CA ALA A 85 2.50 -4.40 2.56
C ALA A 85 1.82 -4.12 1.21
N ALA A 86 1.49 -5.18 0.48
CA ALA A 86 0.70 -5.03 -0.75
C ALA A 86 -0.66 -4.39 -0.41
N PRO A 87 -1.17 -3.49 -1.26
CA PRO A 87 -2.45 -2.84 -1.01
C PRO A 87 -3.57 -3.88 -0.94
N CYS A 88 -4.50 -3.63 -0.03
CA CYS A 88 -5.79 -4.29 0.03
C CYS A 88 -6.59 -4.07 -1.27
N ILE A 89 -6.73 -5.11 -2.09
CA ILE A 89 -7.54 -5.07 -3.30
C ILE A 89 -8.66 -6.11 -3.25
N CYS A 90 -9.68 -5.92 -4.06
CA CYS A 90 -10.64 -6.97 -4.33
C CYS A 90 -10.02 -8.00 -5.26
N GLY A 91 -10.01 -9.27 -4.84
CA GLY A 91 -9.67 -10.39 -5.71
C GLY A 91 -10.58 -10.44 -6.93
N GLY A 92 -10.04 -10.98 -8.03
CA GLY A 92 -10.78 -11.12 -9.29
C GLY A 92 -11.82 -12.24 -9.27
N GLU A 93 -11.69 -13.21 -8.35
CA GLU A 93 -12.62 -14.32 -8.22
C GLU A 93 -13.95 -13.86 -7.62
N ARG A 94 -15.05 -14.39 -8.16
CA ARG A 94 -16.40 -14.15 -7.65
C ARG A 94 -16.97 -15.43 -7.07
N TYR A 95 -17.43 -15.35 -5.84
CA TYR A 95 -18.08 -16.43 -5.11
C TYR A 95 -19.58 -16.13 -5.02
N VAL A 96 -20.37 -17.20 -5.04
CA VAL A 96 -21.82 -17.14 -4.87
C VAL A 96 -22.19 -18.04 -3.72
N VAL A 97 -22.92 -17.50 -2.75
CA VAL A 97 -23.49 -18.28 -1.65
C VAL A 97 -24.99 -18.08 -1.60
N THR A 98 -25.72 -19.18 -1.56
CA THR A 98 -27.17 -19.19 -1.34
C THR A 98 -27.47 -19.77 0.03
N ARG A 99 -28.34 -19.10 0.78
CA ARG A 99 -28.84 -19.54 2.08
C ARG A 99 -30.35 -19.43 2.14
N GLY A 100 -30.95 -20.31 2.93
CA GLY A 100 -32.38 -20.29 3.15
C GLY A 100 -32.71 -20.48 4.61
N ALA A 101 -33.78 -19.83 5.04
CA ALA A 101 -34.24 -19.90 6.42
C ALA A 101 -35.77 -19.97 6.45
N ASN A 102 -36.29 -20.50 7.56
CA ASN A 102 -37.72 -20.55 7.84
C ASN A 102 -38.06 -19.54 8.93
N HIS A 103 -39.24 -18.93 8.83
CA HIS A 103 -39.75 -18.04 9.85
C HIS A 103 -41.27 -18.22 9.99
N PRO A 104 -41.79 -18.38 11.22
CA PRO A 104 -43.16 -18.88 11.44
C PRO A 104 -44.26 -17.90 11.03
N LEU A 105 -43.96 -16.60 10.99
CA LEU A 105 -45.00 -15.58 10.85
C LEU A 105 -44.89 -14.74 9.58
N ARG A 106 -43.69 -14.61 9.02
CA ARG A 106 -43.40 -13.58 8.01
C ARG A 106 -42.24 -13.97 7.11
N CYS A 107 -42.44 -13.76 5.81
CA CYS A 107 -41.40 -13.89 4.79
C CYS A 107 -40.19 -13.00 5.03
N HIS A 108 -40.41 -11.76 5.49
CA HIS A 108 -39.33 -10.83 5.76
C HIS A 108 -38.36 -11.35 6.83
N GLY A 109 -38.86 -11.93 7.92
CA GLY A 109 -38.02 -12.51 8.97
C GLY A 109 -37.19 -13.71 8.46
N ALA A 110 -37.78 -14.54 7.60
CA ALA A 110 -37.04 -15.62 6.95
C ALA A 110 -35.95 -15.07 6.03
N MET A 111 -36.22 -13.98 5.31
CA MET A 111 -35.26 -13.34 4.41
C MET A 111 -34.09 -12.70 5.19
N GLU A 112 -34.36 -12.00 6.28
CA GLU A 112 -33.32 -11.43 7.15
C GLU A 112 -32.40 -12.51 7.70
N THR A 113 -32.96 -13.61 8.21
CA THR A 113 -32.16 -14.74 8.71
C THR A 113 -31.33 -15.39 7.60
N ALA A 114 -31.91 -15.58 6.40
CA ALA A 114 -31.18 -16.14 5.26
C ALA A 114 -30.04 -15.22 4.81
N ARG A 115 -30.26 -13.90 4.83
CA ARG A 115 -29.25 -12.88 4.54
C ARG A 115 -28.11 -12.89 5.55
N GLU A 116 -28.41 -12.90 6.85
CA GLU A 116 -27.40 -13.00 7.91
C GLU A 116 -26.52 -14.24 7.76
N GLN A 117 -27.12 -15.40 7.46
CA GLN A 117 -26.38 -16.64 7.21
C GLN A 117 -25.49 -16.56 5.97
N ALA A 118 -25.93 -15.87 4.91
CA ALA A 118 -25.14 -15.69 3.70
C ALA A 118 -23.91 -14.81 3.97
N TYR A 119 -24.09 -13.73 4.75
CA TYR A 119 -22.98 -12.87 5.18
C TYR A 119 -22.02 -13.58 6.13
N ALA A 120 -22.52 -14.36 7.08
CA ALA A 120 -21.68 -15.17 7.96
C ALA A 120 -20.85 -16.21 7.17
N ALA A 121 -21.43 -16.79 6.12
CA ALA A 121 -20.70 -17.70 5.25
C ALA A 121 -19.63 -16.97 4.42
N ALA A 122 -19.92 -15.75 3.93
CA ALA A 122 -18.95 -14.95 3.19
C ALA A 122 -17.78 -14.46 4.07
N SER A 123 -18.04 -14.05 5.32
CA SER A 123 -16.99 -13.66 6.26
C SER A 123 -16.11 -14.84 6.68
N ALA A 124 -16.69 -16.04 6.83
CA ALA A 124 -15.92 -17.26 7.08
C ALA A 124 -15.05 -17.66 5.88
N ALA A 125 -15.52 -17.43 4.65
CA ALA A 125 -14.78 -17.74 3.42
C ALA A 125 -13.67 -16.73 3.11
N CYS A 126 -13.85 -15.45 3.49
CA CYS A 126 -12.88 -14.39 3.27
C CYS A 126 -12.36 -13.82 4.61
N PRO A 127 -11.30 -14.38 5.20
CA PRO A 127 -10.76 -13.90 6.48
C PRO A 127 -10.34 -12.43 6.43
N ALA A 128 -9.77 -11.97 5.31
CA ALA A 128 -9.39 -10.57 5.10
C ALA A 128 -10.61 -9.63 4.86
N GLY A 129 -11.83 -10.19 4.83
CA GLY A 129 -13.04 -9.50 4.44
C GLY A 129 -13.39 -9.71 2.96
N TYR A 130 -14.62 -9.31 2.61
CA TYR A 130 -15.17 -9.41 1.26
C TYR A 130 -15.49 -8.02 0.70
N CYS A 131 -15.72 -7.95 -0.61
CA CYS A 131 -16.09 -6.75 -1.33
C CYS A 131 -16.91 -7.07 -2.57
N ASN A 132 -17.37 -6.04 -3.29
CA ASN A 132 -18.24 -6.16 -4.46
C ASN A 132 -19.49 -7.04 -4.20
N ALA A 133 -20.00 -6.97 -2.97
CA ALA A 133 -21.13 -7.74 -2.51
C ALA A 133 -22.40 -7.29 -3.25
N VAL A 134 -23.08 -8.25 -3.89
CA VAL A 134 -24.36 -8.06 -4.55
C VAL A 134 -25.36 -9.00 -3.90
N GLU A 135 -26.38 -8.40 -3.30
CA GLU A 135 -27.48 -9.10 -2.67
C GLU A 135 -28.57 -9.42 -3.70
N GLN A 136 -29.15 -10.61 -3.60
CA GLN A 136 -30.30 -11.00 -4.39
C GLN A 136 -31.28 -11.82 -3.54
N GLU A 137 -32.47 -11.26 -3.32
CA GLU A 137 -33.61 -11.99 -2.79
C GLU A 137 -34.18 -12.86 -3.91
N LEU A 138 -34.18 -14.18 -3.73
CA LEU A 138 -34.61 -15.11 -4.78
C LEU A 138 -36.09 -15.44 -4.68
N ARG A 139 -36.50 -15.93 -3.51
CA ARG A 139 -37.86 -16.45 -3.32
C ARG A 139 -38.25 -16.35 -1.86
N CYS A 140 -39.52 -16.07 -1.60
CA CYS A 140 -40.10 -16.39 -0.30
C CYS A 140 -41.52 -16.94 -0.46
N GLU A 141 -41.79 -18.07 0.19
CA GLU A 141 -43.05 -18.79 0.07
C GLU A 141 -43.51 -19.35 1.39
N GLN A 142 -44.81 -19.51 1.54
CA GLN A 142 -45.36 -20.27 2.64
C GLN A 142 -45.16 -21.77 2.38
N THR A 143 -44.60 -22.45 3.36
CA THR A 143 -44.43 -23.91 3.38
C THR A 143 -45.75 -24.59 3.70
N PRO A 144 -45.89 -25.90 3.40
CA PRO A 144 -47.08 -26.67 3.76
C PRO A 144 -47.40 -26.72 5.27
N TYR A 145 -46.43 -26.36 6.12
CA TYR A 145 -46.55 -26.40 7.58
C TYR A 145 -46.96 -25.04 8.18
N GLY A 146 -47.20 -24.03 7.34
CA GLY A 146 -47.62 -22.69 7.77
C GLY A 146 -46.48 -21.69 7.94
N ASP A 147 -45.23 -22.15 8.08
CA ASP A 147 -44.04 -21.30 8.14
C ASP A 147 -43.72 -20.69 6.78
N HIS A 148 -42.95 -19.60 6.76
CA HIS A 148 -42.42 -19.00 5.54
C HIS A 148 -40.96 -19.39 5.32
N HIS A 149 -40.64 -19.90 4.13
CA HIS A 149 -39.28 -20.20 3.70
C HIS A 149 -38.79 -19.13 2.72
N ALA A 150 -37.62 -18.56 3.00
CA ALA A 150 -36.97 -17.59 2.12
C ALA A 150 -35.62 -18.12 1.62
N LEU A 151 -35.25 -17.74 0.40
CA LEU A 151 -33.95 -17.97 -0.22
C LEU A 151 -33.29 -16.64 -0.55
N PHE A 152 -32.07 -16.47 -0.07
CA PHE A 152 -31.23 -15.31 -0.31
C PHE A 152 -29.91 -15.75 -0.94
N GLN A 153 -29.45 -14.99 -1.92
CA GLN A 153 -28.17 -15.19 -2.57
C GLN A 153 -27.28 -13.96 -2.40
N LEU A 154 -26.01 -14.22 -2.09
CA LEU A 154 -24.97 -13.21 -2.02
C LEU A 154 -23.86 -13.58 -3.01
N THR A 155 -23.55 -12.66 -3.92
CA THR A 155 -22.36 -12.77 -4.76
C THR A 155 -21.31 -11.79 -4.25
N TYR A 156 -20.07 -12.23 -4.06
CA TYR A 156 -19.00 -11.42 -3.48
C TYR A 156 -17.63 -11.81 -4.03
N SER A 157 -16.62 -10.97 -3.78
CA SER A 157 -15.20 -11.27 -3.97
C SER A 157 -14.47 -11.16 -2.63
N CYS A 158 -13.44 -11.97 -2.40
CA CYS A 158 -12.59 -11.79 -1.22
C CYS A 158 -11.60 -10.64 -1.41
N LYS A 159 -11.18 -10.01 -0.32
CA LYS A 159 -10.03 -9.10 -0.34
C LYS A 159 -8.72 -9.89 -0.37
N ASP A 160 -7.76 -9.36 -1.12
CA ASP A 160 -6.39 -9.86 -1.22
C ASP A 160 -5.38 -8.75 -0.92
N PRO A 161 -4.22 -9.06 -0.32
CA PRO A 161 -3.83 -10.37 0.21
C PRO A 161 -4.55 -10.72 1.53
N VAL A 162 -4.44 -11.97 1.99
CA VAL A 162 -5.06 -12.48 3.25
C VAL A 162 -4.70 -11.63 4.49
N THR A 163 -3.59 -10.89 4.44
CA THR A 163 -3.12 -10.00 5.52
C THR A 163 -3.81 -8.63 5.56
N CYS A 164 -4.86 -8.41 4.75
CA CYS A 164 -5.55 -7.14 4.57
C CYS A 164 -6.52 -6.76 5.74
N GLN A 165 -6.30 -7.28 6.95
CA GLN A 165 -7.17 -7.02 8.12
C GLN A 165 -6.87 -5.70 8.81
#